data_AF-A0A1Y3EKK1-F1
#
_entry.id   AF-A0A1Y3EKK1-F1
#
_cell.length_a   1.000
_cell.length_b   1.000
_cell.length_c   1.000
_cell.angle_alpha   90.00
_cell.angle_beta   90.00
_cell.angle_gamma   90.00
#
_symmetry.space_group_name_H-M   'P 1'
#
loop_
_entity.id
_entity.type
_entity.pdbx_description
1 polymer ?
#
loop_
_entity_poly.entity_id
_entity_poly.type
_entity_poly.pdbx_seq_one_letter_code
_entity_poly.pdbx_strand_id
1 'polypeptide(L)'
;SICIIIFKICALFFLVSASSSRSSINQILSHPTLPITITAHGDRVIRFFDNNTGQMIDSVVAHLDAVTCLAIDPNGLYLLSGSHDGSLRLWNVDTKMCLQETTAHRKKFDASLHAVAFHASRPMIASAGADGLIKIFM
;
A
#
# COMPACT_ATOMS: atom_id res chain seq x y z
N SER A 1 -17.50 -13.74 -14.72
CA SER A 1 -16.71 -14.14 -13.54
C SER A 1 -15.88 -12.96 -13.07
N ILE A 2 -16.57 -12.06 -12.37
CA ILE A 2 -16.12 -10.72 -11.98
C ILE A 2 -15.72 -10.82 -10.52
N CYS A 3 -14.43 -10.92 -10.25
CA CYS A 3 -13.88 -10.95 -8.90
C CYS A 3 -13.66 -9.50 -8.42
N ILE A 4 -14.75 -8.73 -8.29
CA ILE A 4 -14.74 -7.34 -7.78
C ILE A 4 -15.24 -7.28 -6.32
N ILE A 5 -15.50 -8.42 -5.68
CA ILE A 5 -15.98 -8.45 -4.29
C ILE A 5 -15.17 -9.50 -3.54
N ILE A 6 -14.79 -9.17 -2.30
CA ILE A 6 -13.93 -9.91 -1.34
C ILE A 6 -12.46 -9.49 -1.54
N PHE A 7 -11.89 -8.53 -0.80
CA PHE A 7 -11.66 -8.55 0.64
C PHE A 7 -11.95 -7.17 1.28
N LYS A 8 -13.15 -7.02 1.83
CA LYS A 8 -13.42 -6.09 2.93
C LYS A 8 -13.44 -6.95 4.19
N ILE A 9 -12.26 -7.37 4.67
CA ILE A 9 -12.14 -8.10 5.93
C ILE A 9 -11.69 -7.11 7.00
N CYS A 10 -12.62 -6.83 7.91
CA CYS A 10 -12.41 -6.48 9.31
C CYS A 10 -11.03 -5.93 9.68
N ALA A 11 -10.81 -4.64 9.46
CA ALA A 11 -9.98 -3.89 10.40
C ALA A 11 -10.86 -3.60 11.62
N LEU A 12 -10.73 -4.43 12.67
CA LEU A 12 -11.15 -4.01 14.01
C LEU A 12 -10.38 -2.71 14.30
N PHE A 13 -11.10 -1.62 14.49
CA PHE A 13 -10.55 -0.31 14.84
C PHE A 13 -9.82 -0.43 16.19
N PHE A 14 -8.50 -0.58 16.18
CA PHE A 14 -7.68 -0.04 17.24
C PHE A 14 -7.24 1.35 16.80
N LEU A 15 -7.74 2.38 17.49
CA LEU A 15 -7.28 3.76 17.36
C LEU A 15 -5.83 3.82 17.86
N VAL A 16 -4.86 3.61 16.97
CA VAL A 16 -3.46 3.93 17.26
C VAL A 16 -3.32 5.45 17.13
N SER A 17 -3.34 6.14 18.26
CA SER A 17 -3.00 7.56 18.34
C SER A 17 -1.48 7.71 18.21
N ALA A 18 -0.97 7.72 16.98
CA ALA A 18 0.43 8.02 16.69
C ALA A 18 0.67 9.54 16.74
N SER A 19 1.02 10.07 17.91
CA SER A 19 1.46 11.46 18.07
C SER A 19 2.91 11.63 17.60
N SER A 20 3.18 11.82 16.30
CA SER A 20 4.45 12.43 15.86
C SER A 20 4.57 12.90 14.39
N SER A 21 3.58 12.76 13.50
CA SER A 21 3.66 13.32 12.14
C SER A 21 2.38 14.04 11.74
N ARG A 22 2.46 15.32 11.37
CA ARG A 22 1.36 16.15 10.84
C ARG A 22 0.99 15.82 9.39
N SER A 23 1.30 14.60 8.93
CA SER A 23 1.00 14.16 7.56
C SER A 23 -0.31 13.37 7.53
N SER A 24 -1.08 13.51 6.45
CA SER A 24 -2.33 12.78 6.28
C SER A 24 -2.05 11.29 6.07
N ILE A 25 -2.81 10.45 6.76
CA ILE A 25 -2.83 9.01 6.52
C ILE A 25 -3.82 8.75 5.39
N ASN A 26 -3.33 8.21 4.28
CA ASN A 26 -4.16 7.96 3.10
C ASN A 26 -4.77 6.55 3.13
N GLN A 27 -4.04 5.56 3.65
CA GLN A 27 -4.55 4.20 3.79
C GLN A 27 -3.88 3.47 4.97
N ILE A 28 -4.60 2.53 5.55
CA ILE A 28 -4.16 1.62 6.62
C ILE A 28 -4.39 0.19 6.17
N LEU A 29 -3.48 -0.71 6.50
CA LEU A 29 -3.54 -2.13 6.18
C LEU A 29 -2.98 -2.95 7.35
N SER A 30 -3.67 -4.02 7.74
CA SER A 30 -3.14 -4.98 8.70
C SER A 30 -2.50 -6.16 7.98
N HIS A 31 -1.37 -6.61 8.49
CA HIS A 31 -0.71 -7.81 7.99
C HIS A 31 -1.59 -9.05 8.28
N PRO A 32 -1.71 -10.02 7.35
CA PRO A 32 -2.64 -11.15 7.49
C PRO A 32 -2.30 -12.09 8.65
N THR A 33 -1.00 -12.28 8.95
CA THR A 33 -0.53 -13.22 9.99
C THR A 33 0.22 -12.55 11.14
N LEU A 34 1.16 -11.64 10.85
CA LEU A 34 1.93 -10.89 11.85
C LEU A 34 1.10 -9.79 12.54
N PRO A 35 1.38 -9.45 13.81
CA PRO A 35 0.70 -8.37 14.53
C PRO A 35 1.25 -6.99 14.12
N ILE A 36 1.25 -6.70 12.82
CA ILE A 36 1.79 -5.45 12.27
C ILE A 36 0.69 -4.71 11.51
N THR A 37 0.63 -3.40 11.68
CA THR A 37 -0.18 -2.49 10.86
C THR A 37 0.74 -1.60 10.03
N ILE A 38 0.40 -1.46 8.75
CA ILE A 38 1.12 -0.71 7.73
C ILE A 38 0.25 0.47 7.33
N THR A 39 0.86 1.64 7.18
CA THR A 39 0.15 2.88 6.87
C THR A 39 0.86 3.64 5.77
N ALA A 40 0.08 4.19 4.83
CA ALA A 40 0.54 5.04 3.74
C ALA A 40 0.23 6.50 4.05
N HIS A 41 1.20 7.37 3.82
CA HIS A 41 1.13 8.76 4.23
C HIS A 41 1.37 9.74 3.08
N GLY A 42 0.82 10.94 3.24
CA GLY A 42 1.02 12.07 2.33
C GLY A 42 2.47 12.59 2.30
N ASP A 43 3.28 12.28 3.31
CA ASP A 43 4.70 12.64 3.37
C ASP A 43 5.62 11.64 2.63
N ARG A 44 5.04 10.78 1.79
CA ARG A 44 5.72 9.82 0.90
C ARG A 44 6.32 8.61 1.64
N VAL A 45 5.98 8.46 2.92
CA VAL A 45 6.51 7.42 3.81
C VAL A 45 5.48 6.31 4.00
N ILE A 46 5.96 5.08 4.10
CA ILE A 46 5.21 3.95 4.63
C ILE A 46 5.70 3.69 6.05
N ARG A 47 4.77 3.60 7.01
CA ARG A 47 5.10 3.34 8.43
C ARG A 47 4.53 2.00 8.87
N PHE A 48 5.30 1.31 9.70
CA PHE A 48 4.96 0.02 10.28
C PHE A 48 4.79 0.18 11.80
N PHE A 49 3.73 -0.39 12.33
CA PHE A 49 3.36 -0.34 13.74
C PHE A 49 3.18 -1.75 14.28
N ASP A 50 3.66 -2.00 15.49
CA ASP A 50 3.33 -3.22 16.23
C ASP A 50 1.96 -3.06 16.90
N ASN A 51 1.05 -3.98 16.62
CA ASN A 51 -0.32 -3.95 17.10
C ASN A 51 -0.43 -4.22 18.61
N ASN A 52 0.56 -4.90 19.21
CA ASN A 52 0.52 -5.22 20.62
C ASN A 52 0.91 -4.03 21.49
N THR A 53 1.92 -3.28 21.05
CA THR A 53 2.46 -2.13 21.79
C THR A 53 1.88 -0.79 21.31
N GLY A 54 1.31 -0.76 20.09
CA GLY A 54 0.86 0.46 19.43
C GLY A 54 2.00 1.38 18.97
N GLN A 55 3.25 0.92 19.05
CA GLN A 55 4.43 1.74 18.73
C GLN A 55 4.84 1.58 17.27
N MET A 56 5.42 2.63 16.70
CA MET A 56 6.03 2.57 15.38
C MET A 56 7.31 1.75 15.47
N ILE A 57 7.38 0.67 14.70
CA ILE A 57 8.55 -0.21 14.66
C ILE A 57 9.52 0.17 13.53
N ASP A 58 9.01 0.72 12.42
CA ASP A 58 9.84 1.09 11.28
C ASP A 58 9.14 2.09 10.34
N SER A 59 9.90 2.75 9.48
CA SER A 59 9.39 3.63 8.43
C SER A 59 10.33 3.70 7.22
N VAL A 60 9.76 3.76 6.02
CA VAL A 60 10.51 3.80 4.77
C VAL A 60 10.02 4.93 3.88
N VAL A 61 10.94 5.73 3.34
CA VAL A 61 10.63 6.69 2.27
C VAL A 61 10.36 5.89 1.00
N ALA A 62 9.09 5.76 0.65
CA ALA A 62 8.65 4.79 -0.34
C ALA A 62 8.66 5.36 -1.76
N HIS A 63 8.25 6.62 -1.93
CA HIS A 63 7.97 7.22 -3.23
C HIS A 63 8.48 8.66 -3.35
N LEU A 64 8.41 9.23 -4.56
CA LEU A 64 8.78 10.63 -4.81
C LEU A 64 7.65 11.59 -4.45
N ASP A 65 6.42 11.08 -4.36
CA ASP A 65 5.21 11.81 -3.98
C ASP A 65 4.32 10.94 -3.06
N ALA A 66 3.21 11.51 -2.57
CA ALA A 66 2.34 10.92 -1.55
C ALA A 66 2.02 9.44 -1.84
N VAL A 67 2.12 8.59 -0.82
CA VAL A 67 1.69 7.18 -0.94
C VAL A 67 0.18 7.17 -0.79
N THR A 68 -0.53 6.88 -1.86
CA THR A 68 -1.99 7.02 -1.92
C THR A 68 -2.69 5.72 -1.57
N CYS A 69 -2.08 4.58 -1.88
CA CYS A 69 -2.70 3.28 -1.66
C CYS A 69 -1.70 2.15 -1.38
N LEU A 70 -2.18 1.12 -0.69
CA LEU A 70 -1.42 -0.09 -0.31
C LEU A 70 -2.25 -1.35 -0.56
N ALA A 71 -1.55 -2.45 -0.86
CA ALA A 71 -2.09 -3.80 -0.82
C ALA A 71 -1.00 -4.75 -0.30
N ILE A 72 -1.41 -5.79 0.42
CA ILE A 72 -0.51 -6.87 0.85
C ILE A 72 -0.90 -8.14 0.12
N ASP A 73 0.08 -8.97 -0.20
CA ASP A 73 -0.23 -10.28 -0.76
C ASP A 73 -0.91 -11.17 0.29
N PRO A 74 -1.68 -12.19 -0.14
CA PRO A 74 -2.38 -13.08 0.78
C PRO A 74 -1.49 -13.82 1.78
N ASN A 75 -0.21 -14.05 1.44
CA ASN A 75 0.74 -14.72 2.31
C ASN A 75 1.48 -13.74 3.26
N GLY A 76 1.37 -12.43 3.03
CA GLY A 76 2.02 -11.39 3.84
C GLY A 76 3.50 -11.13 3.53
N LEU A 77 4.06 -11.76 2.50
CA LEU A 77 5.46 -11.63 2.12
C LEU A 77 5.76 -10.34 1.34
N TYR A 78 4.78 -9.84 0.59
CA TYR A 78 4.95 -8.71 -0.32
C TYR A 78 3.93 -7.60 -0.07
N LEU A 79 4.43 -6.37 -0.09
CA LEU A 79 3.62 -5.16 -0.04
C LEU A 79 3.70 -4.47 -1.39
N LEU A 80 2.57 -4.04 -1.92
CA LEU A 80 2.46 -3.19 -3.10
C LEU A 80 2.00 -1.81 -2.66
N SER A 81 2.74 -0.79 -3.08
CA SER A 81 2.38 0.61 -2.85
C SER A 81 2.16 1.33 -4.16
N GLY A 82 1.14 2.19 -4.18
CA GLY A 82 0.88 3.14 -5.25
C GLY A 82 1.03 4.58 -4.76
N SER A 83 1.50 5.46 -5.64
CA SER A 83 1.74 6.86 -5.30
C SER A 83 1.14 7.83 -6.30
N HIS A 84 1.01 9.07 -5.86
CA HIS A 84 0.70 10.22 -6.69
C HIS A 84 1.79 10.53 -7.73
N ASP A 85 2.99 9.94 -7.62
CA ASP A 85 4.03 10.02 -8.65
C ASP A 85 3.74 9.14 -9.89
N GLY A 86 2.64 8.35 -9.85
CA GLY A 86 2.21 7.46 -10.92
C GLY A 86 2.93 6.10 -10.94
N SER A 87 3.79 5.84 -9.97
CA SER A 87 4.53 4.59 -9.84
C SER A 87 3.89 3.60 -8.85
N LEU A 88 4.08 2.33 -9.17
CA LEU A 88 3.88 1.20 -8.28
C LEU A 88 5.24 0.73 -7.78
N ARG A 89 5.34 0.38 -6.50
CA ARG A 89 6.53 -0.25 -5.93
C ARG A 89 6.16 -1.52 -5.17
N LEU A 90 6.88 -2.59 -5.46
CA LEU A 90 6.77 -3.88 -4.80
C LEU A 90 7.88 -4.00 -3.76
N TRP A 91 7.51 -4.39 -2.55
CA TRP A 91 8.40 -4.45 -1.40
C TRP A 91 8.38 -5.84 -0.81
N ASN A 92 9.54 -6.29 -0.32
CA ASN A 92 9.59 -7.41 0.62
C ASN A 92 9.21 -6.89 2.02
N VAL A 93 8.23 -7.51 2.67
CA VAL A 93 7.72 -7.05 3.97
C VAL A 93 8.72 -7.26 5.10
N ASP A 94 9.54 -8.31 5.06
CA ASP A 94 10.49 -8.60 6.13
C ASP A 94 11.72 -7.70 6.05
N THR A 95 12.31 -7.57 4.86
CA THR A 95 13.54 -6.81 4.66
C THR A 95 13.31 -5.33 4.38
N LYS A 96 12.06 -4.93 4.12
CA LYS A 96 11.66 -3.56 3.74
C LYS A 96 12.35 -3.03 2.49
N MET A 97 12.92 -3.93 1.68
CA MET A 97 13.59 -3.56 0.44
C MET A 97 12.59 -3.44 -0.71
N CYS A 98 12.76 -2.39 -1.52
CA CYS A 98 12.07 -2.25 -2.78
C CYS A 98 12.64 -3.28 -3.77
N LEU A 99 11.80 -4.20 -4.22
CA LEU A 99 12.16 -5.24 -5.18
C LEU A 99 11.98 -4.76 -6.61
N GLN A 100 10.94 -3.95 -6.85
CA GLN A 100 10.59 -3.50 -8.19
C GLN A 100 9.88 -2.16 -8.13
N GLU A 101 10.22 -1.29 -9.08
CA GLU A 101 9.51 -0.05 -9.36
C GLU A 101 8.94 -0.11 -10.77
N THR A 102 7.70 0.34 -10.95
CA THR A 102 7.00 0.27 -12.23
C THR A 102 6.15 1.51 -12.42
N THR A 103 6.39 2.26 -13.49
CA THR A 103 5.53 3.40 -13.86
C THR A 103 4.21 2.87 -14.44
N ALA A 104 3.15 2.92 -13.64
CA ALA A 104 1.84 2.43 -14.06
C ALA A 104 1.04 3.50 -14.79
N HIS A 105 0.91 4.70 -14.24
CA HIS A 105 0.07 5.76 -14.82
C HIS A 105 0.92 6.97 -15.20
N ARG A 106 0.73 7.53 -16.41
CA ARG A 106 1.61 8.56 -16.96
C ARG A 106 1.16 9.94 -16.49
N LYS A 107 2.09 10.73 -15.96
CA LYS A 107 1.92 12.05 -15.31
C LYS A 107 1.19 13.16 -16.10
N LYS A 108 0.71 12.90 -17.32
CA LYS A 108 0.14 13.95 -18.18
C LYS A 108 -1.17 14.57 -17.65
N PHE A 109 -1.83 13.94 -16.66
CA PHE A 109 -3.17 14.29 -16.19
C PHE A 109 -3.34 14.24 -14.66
N ASP A 110 -2.39 14.73 -13.86
CA ASP A 110 -2.49 14.63 -12.38
C ASP A 110 -2.57 13.15 -11.94
N ALA A 111 -1.54 12.37 -12.31
CA ALA A 111 -1.56 10.91 -12.27
C ALA A 111 -1.50 10.35 -10.84
N SER A 112 -2.64 10.38 -10.18
CA SER A 112 -2.83 9.75 -8.88
C SER A 112 -3.20 8.29 -9.04
N LEU A 113 -2.46 7.39 -8.41
CA LEU A 113 -2.92 6.02 -8.18
C LEU A 113 -3.99 6.02 -7.10
N HIS A 114 -5.15 5.42 -7.38
CA HIS A 114 -6.27 5.37 -6.43
C HIS A 114 -6.40 4.04 -5.73
N ALA A 115 -6.07 2.94 -6.42
CA ALA A 115 -6.19 1.61 -5.87
C ALA A 115 -5.14 0.67 -6.44
N VAL A 116 -4.72 -0.27 -5.60
CA VAL A 116 -3.83 -1.38 -5.96
C VAL A 116 -4.36 -2.67 -5.34
N ALA A 117 -4.12 -3.81 -5.98
CA ALA A 117 -4.55 -5.11 -5.46
C ALA A 117 -3.64 -6.25 -5.92
N PHE A 118 -3.48 -7.24 -5.05
CA PHE A 118 -2.94 -8.56 -5.42
C PHE A 118 -4.07 -9.49 -5.83
N HIS A 119 -3.81 -10.34 -6.82
CA HIS A 119 -4.67 -11.48 -7.08
C HIS A 119 -4.43 -12.56 -6.01
N ALA A 120 -5.50 -13.22 -5.54
CA ALA A 120 -5.43 -14.13 -4.40
C ALA A 120 -4.57 -15.39 -4.62
N SER A 121 -4.41 -15.84 -5.86
CA SER A 121 -3.76 -17.12 -6.17
C SER A 121 -2.83 -17.10 -7.38
N ARG A 122 -2.74 -15.99 -8.10
CA ARG A 122 -1.94 -15.87 -9.32
C ARG A 122 -0.92 -14.75 -9.08
N PRO A 123 0.26 -14.83 -9.69
CA PRO A 123 1.26 -13.77 -9.62
C PRO A 123 0.81 -12.59 -10.49
N MET A 124 -0.28 -11.93 -10.10
CA MET A 124 -0.83 -10.80 -10.81
C MET A 124 -1.13 -9.68 -9.82
N ILE A 125 -0.87 -8.45 -10.26
CA ILE A 125 -1.23 -7.24 -9.54
C ILE A 125 -2.06 -6.33 -10.44
N ALA A 126 -2.96 -5.57 -9.83
CA ALA A 126 -3.80 -4.61 -10.51
C ALA A 126 -3.57 -3.21 -9.96
N SER A 127 -3.67 -2.19 -10.82
CA SER A 127 -3.67 -0.79 -10.43
C SER A 127 -4.78 -0.03 -11.14
N ALA A 128 -5.33 0.99 -10.46
CA ALA A 128 -6.29 1.93 -11.02
C ALA A 128 -5.81 3.36 -10.77
N GLY A 129 -5.83 4.20 -11.81
CA GLY A 129 -5.32 5.57 -11.75
C GLY A 129 -6.34 6.62 -12.20
N ALA A 130 -6.03 7.88 -11.92
CA ALA A 130 -6.82 9.05 -12.34
C ALA A 130 -6.94 9.21 -13.85
N ASP A 131 -6.10 8.51 -14.63
CA ASP A 131 -6.18 8.45 -16.09
C ASP A 131 -7.38 7.63 -16.61
N GLY A 132 -8.22 7.11 -15.71
CA GLY A 132 -9.40 6.33 -16.05
C GLY A 132 -9.09 4.90 -16.51
N LEU A 133 -7.84 4.45 -16.36
CA LEU A 133 -7.39 3.13 -16.77
C LEU A 133 -7.20 2.21 -15.57
N ILE A 134 -7.49 0.93 -15.79
CA ILE A 134 -7.05 -0.16 -14.93
C ILE A 134 -5.94 -0.90 -15.68
N LYS A 135 -4.81 -1.15 -15.00
CA LYS A 135 -3.69 -1.90 -15.54
C LYS A 135 -3.48 -3.17 -14.72
N ILE A 136 -3.24 -4.27 -15.41
CA ILE A 136 -2.94 -5.57 -14.82
C ILE A 136 -1.52 -5.95 -15.23
N PHE A 137 -0.73 -6.42 -14.28
CA PHE A 137 0.65 -6.86 -14.46
C PHE A 137 0.74 -8.34 -14.09
N MET A 138 1.59 -9.08 -14.81
CA MET A 138 1.84 -10.52 -14.66
C MET A 138 3.34 -10.79 -14.50
#